data_AF-F8KQM5-F1
#
_entry.id   AF-F8KQM5-F1
#
_cell.length_a   1.000
_cell.length_b   1.000
_cell.length_c   1.000
_cell.angle_alpha   90.00
_cell.angle_beta   90.00
_cell.angle_gamma   90.00
#
_symmetry.space_group_name_H-M   'P 1'
#
loop_
_entity.id
_entity.type
_entity.pdbx_description
1 polymer ?
#
loop_
_entity_poly.entity_id
_entity_poly.type
_entity_poly.pdbx_seq_one_letter_code
_entity_poly.pdbx_strand_id
1 'polypeptide(L)' 'MRVPMTEYLMIDLNSERWLCRVCGHDFGDARDTYKKGTLIYDRNLRRDSPPPS' A
#
# COMPACT_ATOMS: atom_id res chain seq x y z
N MET A 1 -4.98 8.48 -16.43
CA MET A 1 -4.09 7.43 -16.96
C MET A 1 -3.65 6.61 -15.77
N ARG A 2 -3.71 5.27 -15.83
CA ARG A 2 -3.29 4.44 -14.70
C ARG A 2 -1.87 3.93 -14.89
N VAL A 3 -1.02 4.13 -13.88
CA VAL A 3 0.39 3.73 -13.92
C VAL A 3 0.65 2.76 -12.75
N PRO A 4 1.14 1.53 -13.03
CA PRO A 4 1.53 0.61 -11.97
C PRO A 4 2.81 1.13 -11.29
N MET A 5 2.75 1.30 -9.97
CA MET A 5 3.90 1.72 -9.17
C MET A 5 4.63 0.53 -8.55
N THR A 6 3.88 -0.48 -8.12
CA THR A 6 4.40 -1.76 -7.62
C THR A 6 3.52 -2.90 -8.13
N GLU A 7 3.77 -4.14 -7.67
CA GLU A 7 2.93 -5.28 -8.04
C GLU A 7 1.45 -5.08 -7.71
N TYR A 8 1.13 -4.44 -6.58
CA TYR A 8 -0.25 -4.31 -6.08
C TYR A 8 -0.77 -2.87 -6.00
N LEU A 9 0.09 -1.87 -6.20
CA LEU A 9 -0.28 -0.46 -6.13
C LEU A 9 -0.19 0.19 -7.52
N MET A 10 -1.22 0.95 -7.89
CA MET A 10 -1.21 1.83 -9.06
C MET A 10 -1.73 3.22 -8.70
N ILE A 11 -1.28 4.23 -9.45
CA ILE A 11 -1.84 5.60 -9.38
C ILE A 11 -2.78 5.81 -10.57
N ASP A 12 -3.92 6.45 -10.35
CA ASP A 12 -4.70 7.06 -11.42
C ASP A 12 -4.36 8.55 -11.51
N LEU A 13 -3.62 8.94 -12.55
CA LEU A 13 -3.18 10.32 -12.77
C LEU A 13 -4.31 11.27 -13.16
N ASN A 14 -5.47 10.75 -13.58
CA ASN A 14 -6.60 11.63 -13.92
C ASN A 14 -7.32 12.14 -12.67
N SER A 15 -7.46 11.26 -11.67
CA SER A 15 -8.18 11.55 -10.43
C SER A 15 -7.24 11.78 -9.24
N GLU A 16 -5.94 11.56 -9.43
CA GLU A 16 -4.91 11.66 -8.40
C GLU A 16 -5.22 10.75 -7.21
N ARG A 17 -5.49 9.46 -7.50
CA ARG A 17 -5.86 8.46 -6.50
C ARG A 17 -4.91 7.27 -6.48
N TRP A 18 -4.62 6.77 -5.28
CA TRP A 18 -3.99 5.47 -5.08
C TRP A 18 -5.02 4.36 -5.20
N LEU A 19 -4.76 3.36 -6.04
CA LEU A 19 -5.65 2.23 -6.26
C LEU A 19 -4.92 0.89 -6.13
N CYS A 20 -5.61 -0.14 -5.66
CA CYS A 20 -5.15 -1.52 -5.75
C CYS A 20 -5.20 -1.98 -7.20
N ARG A 21 -4.07 -2.47 -7.72
CA ARG A 21 -3.96 -2.96 -9.10
C ARG A 21 -4.79 -4.22 -9.35
N VAL A 22 -5.03 -5.02 -8.32
CA VAL A 22 -5.74 -6.31 -8.44
C VAL A 22 -7.25 -6.13 -8.32
N CYS A 23 -7.71 -5.47 -7.27
CA CYS A 23 -9.15 -5.36 -6.96
C CYS A 23 -9.75 -3.96 -7.19
N GLY A 24 -8.94 -2.96 -7.54
CA GLY A 24 -9.42 -1.59 -7.76
C GLY A 24 -9.79 -0.81 -6.50
N HIS A 25 -9.54 -1.36 -5.30
CA HIS A 25 -9.80 -0.66 -4.04
C HIS A 25 -9.07 0.69 -4.00
N ASP A 26 -9.75 1.72 -3.50
CA ASP A 26 -9.21 3.07 -3.43
C ASP A 26 -8.57 3.34 -2.05
N PHE A 27 -7.25 3.62 -2.05
CA PHE A 27 -6.47 3.87 -0.84
C PHE A 27 -6.40 5.35 -0.46
N GLY A 28 -6.88 6.28 -1.29
CA GLY A 28 -6.87 7.71 -0.96
C GLY A 28 -6.19 8.62 -1.98
N ASP A 29 -5.99 9.87 -1.58
CA ASP A 29 -5.35 10.93 -2.37
C ASP A 29 -3.88 10.57 -2.66
N ALA A 30 -3.48 10.69 -3.93
CA ALA A 30 -2.13 10.41 -4.38
C ALA A 30 -1.07 11.42 -3.92
N ARG A 31 -1.50 12.58 -3.41
CA ARG A 31 -0.63 13.59 -2.77
C ARG A 31 -0.24 13.22 -1.34
N ASP A 32 -0.84 12.17 -0.78
CA ASP A 32 -0.50 11.62 0.53
C ASP A 32 0.00 10.17 0.38
N THR A 33 0.44 9.56 1.49
CA THR A 33 0.86 8.15 1.48
C THR A 33 -0.35 7.21 1.39
N TYR A 34 -0.29 6.28 0.43
CA TYR A 34 -1.28 5.19 0.29
C TYR A 34 -1.45 4.36 1.58
N LYS A 35 -0.44 4.35 2.48
CA LYS A 35 -0.48 3.59 3.74
C LYS A 35 -1.66 4.00 4.63
N LYS A 36 -2.11 5.27 4.57
CA LYS A 36 -3.27 5.74 5.35
C LYS A 36 -4.58 5.06 4.97
N GLY A 37 -4.70 4.55 3.74
CA GLY A 37 -5.84 3.74 3.28
C GLY A 37 -5.66 2.24 3.51
N THR A 38 -4.63 1.80 4.23
CA THR A 38 -4.34 0.38 4.47
C THR A 38 -4.51 0.02 5.94
N LEU A 39 -4.78 -1.26 6.20
CA LEU A 39 -4.68 -1.81 7.55
C LEU A 39 -3.20 -1.95 7.92
N ILE A 40 -2.75 -1.15 8.88
CA ILE A 40 -1.38 -1.18 9.39
C ILE A 40 -1.37 -1.99 10.68
N TYR A 41 -0.41 -2.92 10.80
CA TYR A 41 -0.21 -3.72 12.00
C TYR A 41 1.24 -3.60 12.46
N ASP A 42 1.44 -3.14 13.69
CA ASP A 42 2.76 -3.06 14.33
C ASP A 42 3.15 -4.43 14.92
N ARG A 43 3.88 -5.22 14.13
CA ARG A 43 4.32 -6.56 14.55
C ARG A 43 5.57 -6.47 15.40
N ASN A 44 5.45 -6.82 16.68
CA ASN A 44 6.61 -6.92 17.58
C ASN A 44 7.52 -8.10 17.17
N LEU A 45 8.75 -7.79 16.74
CA LEU A 45 9.73 -8.74 16.20
C LEU A 45 10.12 -9.88 17.17
N ARG A 46 10.04 -9.65 18.50
CA ARG A 46 10.49 -10.64 19.49
C ARG A 46 9.70 -11.94 19.50
N ARG A 47 8.44 -11.93 19.04
CA ARG A 47 7.59 -13.12 19.08
C ARG A 47 7.81 -14.06 17.89
N ASP A 48 8.35 -13.53 16.80
CA ASP A 48 8.28 -14.16 15.48
C ASP A 48 9.64 -14.37 14.81
N SER A 49 10.72 -13.81 15.37
CA SER A 49 12.08 -14.05 14.88
C SER A 49 12.69 -15.25 15.61
N PRO A 50 13.24 -16.25 14.89
CA PRO A 50 14.08 -17.25 15.51
C PRO A 50 15.29 -16.57 16.19
N PRO A 51 15.83 -17.13 17.28
CA PRO A 51 17.01 -16.59 17.93
C PRO A 51 18.18 -16.53 16.92
N PRO A 52 19.05 -15.49 17.00
CA PRO A 52 20.22 -15.44 16.15
C PRO A 52 21.14 -16.64 16.42
N SER A 53 21.72 -17.18 15.34
CA SER A 53 22.70 -18.28 15.36
C SER A 53 24.02 -17.90 16.01
#